data_AF-A0A964XVZ3-F1
#
_entry.id   AF-A0A964XVZ3-F1
#
_cell.length_a   1.000
_cell.length_b   1.000
_cell.length_c   1.000
_cell.angle_alpha   90.00
_cell.angle_beta   90.00
_cell.angle_gamma   90.00
#
_symmetry.space_group_name_H-M   'P 1'
#
loop_
_entity.id
_entity.type
_entity.pdbx_description
1 polymer ?
#
loop_
_entity_poly.entity_id
_entity_poly.type
_entity_poly.pdbx_seq_one_letter_code
_entity_poly.pdbx_strand_id
1 'polypeptide(L)'
;MNGIITPPPDPAVSAGDPPDPGADHSRLVQRLRRRYADVLSVLPPGPPVRDTMEQALVPLLARLGELGAALRVLRQLVIERLVVLDCEQRAPLEVVTRAVTELAELALDHACQEALTQLDALYGAPITEQGRRAELWIIGMGKLGARELNVSSDIDLIYVYDEDGHTQGRADGGGRISVHEYFSRAVKRLYSLVGDTTEHGFVFRVDLALRPNGQSGPSVVSLNALEEYFLVQGREWERFAWLKSRVVAPRSSLGSALALRDTVQPFVFRRYLDYNVFEALRGLHRQIRDHAQRSSAGRPERANDVKLGRGGIREIEFTVQLLQVVRGGQFPELRTQPTLESLERVTRAQLMPAATAQALAQAYVFLRRVEHRIQYLDDQQTHALPSDPGDLAWLAHTLGMASVDAFWTELARHRELVAQEFDRLLGQSESSNGPGGASATAPVDGLAAACDLEGVLPYLGEALRERVARWPDHPRVRALRDDGRQRL
;
A
#
# COMPACT_ATOMS: atom_id res chain seq x y z
N MET A 1 -40.85 24.05 -73.34
CA MET A 1 -39.68 24.10 -72.44
C MET A 1 -40.07 23.37 -71.17
N ASN A 2 -39.75 22.07 -71.11
CA ASN A 2 -40.07 21.22 -69.95
C ASN A 2 -39.01 21.45 -68.87
N GLY A 3 -39.40 22.07 -67.76
CA GLY A 3 -38.56 22.22 -66.57
C GLY A 3 -38.49 20.91 -65.80
N ILE A 4 -37.30 20.33 -65.74
CA ILE A 4 -36.97 19.14 -64.95
C ILE A 4 -36.91 19.57 -63.48
N ILE A 5 -37.81 19.05 -62.65
CA ILE A 5 -37.76 19.17 -61.19
C ILE A 5 -36.91 18.02 -60.67
N THR A 6 -35.70 18.31 -60.21
CA THR A 6 -34.86 17.39 -59.43
C THR A 6 -35.38 17.27 -58.00
N PRO A 7 -35.53 16.07 -57.42
CA PRO A 7 -35.89 15.91 -56.01
C PRO A 7 -34.72 16.29 -55.09
N PRO A 8 -34.99 16.67 -53.83
CA PRO A 8 -33.94 17.01 -52.87
C PRO A 8 -33.08 15.78 -52.53
N PRO A 9 -31.80 15.97 -52.16
CA PRO A 9 -30.94 14.86 -51.75
C PRO A 9 -31.45 14.25 -50.44
N ASP A 10 -31.40 12.93 -50.34
CA ASP A 10 -31.69 12.19 -49.10
C ASP A 10 -30.82 12.70 -47.95
N PRO A 11 -31.36 12.77 -46.71
CA PRO A 11 -30.56 13.12 -45.55
C PRO A 11 -29.44 12.09 -45.40
N ALA A 12 -28.20 12.57 -45.42
CA ALA A 12 -27.02 11.76 -45.14
C ALA A 12 -27.26 10.98 -43.84
N VAL A 13 -27.31 9.65 -43.97
CA VAL A 13 -27.20 8.74 -42.84
C VAL A 13 -25.86 9.06 -42.20
N SER A 14 -25.88 9.76 -41.06
CA SER A 14 -24.74 9.85 -40.16
C SER A 14 -24.29 8.41 -39.93
N ALA A 15 -23.11 8.07 -40.43
CA ALA A 15 -22.38 6.92 -39.95
C ALA A 15 -22.27 7.14 -38.44
N GLY A 16 -23.03 6.36 -37.67
CA GLY A 16 -22.99 6.43 -36.22
C GLY A 16 -21.55 6.28 -35.78
N ASP A 17 -21.14 7.07 -34.79
CA ASP A 17 -19.85 6.89 -34.13
C ASP A 17 -19.65 5.38 -33.85
N PRO A 18 -18.45 4.84 -34.07
CA PRO A 18 -18.19 3.44 -33.73
C PRO A 18 -18.61 3.21 -32.26
N PRO A 19 -19.21 2.04 -31.96
CA PRO A 19 -19.67 1.76 -30.61
C PRO A 19 -18.53 1.99 -29.61
N ASP A 20 -18.83 2.72 -28.54
CA ASP A 20 -17.89 2.97 -27.45
C ASP A 20 -17.32 1.62 -26.99
N PRO A 21 -16.02 1.36 -27.20
CA PRO A 21 -15.44 0.05 -26.95
C PRO A 21 -15.44 -0.30 -25.45
N GLY A 22 -15.72 0.65 -24.55
CA GLY A 22 -16.12 0.39 -23.16
C GLY A 22 -15.21 -0.61 -22.43
N ALA A 23 -15.79 -1.56 -21.71
CA ALA A 23 -15.02 -2.66 -21.12
C ALA A 23 -14.57 -3.71 -22.16
N ASP A 24 -15.23 -3.80 -23.32
CA ASP A 24 -14.93 -4.81 -24.35
C ASP A 24 -13.60 -4.60 -25.06
N HIS A 25 -12.97 -3.41 -24.98
CA HIS A 25 -11.58 -3.23 -25.42
C HIS A 25 -10.59 -4.07 -24.59
N SER A 26 -10.89 -4.28 -23.31
CA SER A 26 -10.03 -5.03 -22.40
C SER A 26 -9.98 -6.50 -22.82
N ARG A 27 -8.77 -6.95 -23.18
CA ARG A 27 -8.50 -8.37 -23.48
C ARG A 27 -8.77 -9.25 -22.26
N LEU A 28 -8.57 -8.73 -21.06
CA LEU A 28 -9.00 -9.38 -19.82
C LEU A 28 -10.52 -9.61 -19.83
N VAL A 29 -11.33 -8.57 -20.00
CA VAL A 29 -12.81 -8.67 -19.98
C VAL A 29 -13.30 -9.65 -21.05
N GLN A 30 -12.78 -9.57 -22.27
CA GLN A 30 -13.12 -10.52 -23.34
C GLN A 30 -12.87 -11.98 -22.92
N ARG A 31 -11.72 -12.27 -22.28
CA ARG A 31 -11.39 -13.61 -21.77
C ARG A 31 -12.34 -14.04 -20.65
N LEU A 32 -12.64 -13.14 -19.71
CA LEU A 32 -13.52 -13.43 -18.57
C LEU A 32 -14.95 -13.71 -19.02
N ARG A 33 -15.51 -12.87 -19.90
CA ARG A 33 -16.84 -13.05 -20.47
C ARG A 33 -16.98 -14.33 -21.25
N ARG A 34 -15.96 -14.73 -22.02
CA ARG A 34 -15.97 -16.01 -22.72
C ARG A 34 -15.90 -17.20 -21.77
N ARG A 35 -15.04 -17.14 -20.75
CA ARG A 35 -14.75 -18.29 -19.88
C ARG A 35 -15.82 -18.52 -18.81
N TYR A 36 -16.40 -17.46 -18.27
CA TYR A 36 -17.30 -17.50 -17.10
C TYR A 36 -18.72 -17.01 -17.43
N ALA A 37 -19.11 -17.07 -18.71
CA ALA A 37 -20.42 -16.61 -19.19
C ALA A 37 -21.60 -17.18 -18.39
N ASP A 38 -21.51 -18.44 -17.97
CA ASP A 38 -22.54 -19.17 -17.25
C ASP A 38 -22.66 -18.79 -15.77
N VAL A 39 -21.64 -18.12 -15.20
CA VAL A 39 -21.59 -17.76 -13.78
C VAL A 39 -21.45 -16.25 -13.53
N LEU A 40 -21.33 -15.41 -14.57
CA LEU A 40 -21.26 -13.94 -14.41
C LEU A 40 -22.47 -13.36 -13.64
N SER A 41 -23.66 -13.92 -13.86
CA SER A 41 -24.89 -13.48 -13.18
C SER A 41 -24.97 -13.88 -11.71
N VAL A 42 -24.05 -14.71 -11.22
CA VAL A 42 -23.99 -15.10 -9.81
C VAL A 42 -23.64 -13.91 -8.92
N LEU A 43 -22.85 -12.95 -9.42
CA LEU A 43 -22.56 -11.71 -8.72
C LEU A 43 -23.71 -10.70 -8.95
N PRO A 44 -24.46 -10.30 -7.90
CA PRO A 44 -25.57 -9.35 -8.03
C PRO A 44 -25.16 -8.05 -8.73
N PRO A 45 -26.05 -7.35 -9.47
CA PRO A 45 -25.74 -6.10 -10.16
C PRO A 45 -25.31 -4.99 -9.19
N GLY A 46 -24.54 -4.02 -9.69
CA GLY A 46 -24.00 -2.89 -8.92
C GLY A 46 -22.56 -3.07 -8.43
N PRO A 47 -22.06 -2.12 -7.60
CA PRO A 47 -20.74 -2.21 -6.97
C PRO A 47 -20.57 -3.48 -6.14
N PRO A 48 -19.52 -4.29 -6.37
CA PRO A 48 -19.22 -5.42 -5.51
C PRO A 48 -18.90 -4.92 -4.10
N VAL A 49 -19.70 -5.36 -3.14
CA VAL A 49 -19.47 -5.18 -1.71
C VAL A 49 -19.43 -6.54 -1.04
N ARG A 50 -18.89 -6.61 0.16
CA ARG A 50 -18.69 -7.85 0.91
C ARG A 50 -19.94 -8.73 0.90
N ASP A 51 -21.10 -8.19 1.25
CA ASP A 51 -22.34 -8.97 1.31
C ASP A 51 -22.71 -9.61 -0.03
N THR A 52 -22.56 -8.87 -1.14
CA THR A 52 -22.80 -9.41 -2.49
C THR A 52 -21.77 -10.46 -2.90
N MET A 53 -20.52 -10.32 -2.46
CA MET A 53 -19.46 -11.30 -2.71
C MET A 53 -19.63 -12.58 -1.89
N GLU A 54 -20.07 -12.47 -0.62
CA GLU A 54 -20.44 -13.61 0.22
C GLU A 54 -21.62 -14.38 -0.41
N GLN A 55 -22.66 -13.66 -0.87
CA GLN A 55 -23.80 -14.27 -1.55
C GLN A 55 -23.38 -14.99 -2.84
N ALA A 56 -22.44 -14.43 -3.60
CA ALA A 56 -21.91 -15.04 -4.82
C ALA A 56 -20.99 -16.25 -4.52
N LEU A 57 -20.26 -16.24 -3.40
CA LEU A 57 -19.35 -17.33 -3.03
C LEU A 57 -20.09 -18.65 -2.77
N VAL A 58 -21.28 -18.59 -2.16
CA VAL A 58 -22.08 -19.78 -1.81
C VAL A 58 -22.38 -20.69 -3.01
N PRO A 59 -23.03 -20.22 -4.10
CA PRO A 59 -23.28 -21.04 -5.28
C PRO A 59 -22.01 -21.42 -6.04
N LEU A 60 -20.96 -20.59 -6.01
CA LEU A 60 -19.65 -20.93 -6.61
C LEU A 60 -19.01 -22.12 -5.89
N LEU A 61 -19.02 -22.11 -4.55
CA LEU A 61 -18.51 -23.20 -3.72
C LEU A 61 -19.33 -24.47 -3.93
N ALA A 62 -20.67 -24.36 -3.99
CA ALA A 62 -21.54 -25.50 -4.27
C ALA A 62 -21.27 -26.14 -5.65
N ARG A 63 -20.93 -25.33 -6.65
CA ARG A 63 -20.64 -25.78 -8.02
C ARG A 63 -19.24 -26.40 -8.16
N LEU A 64 -18.23 -25.79 -7.53
CA LEU A 64 -16.82 -26.15 -7.73
C LEU A 64 -16.29 -27.12 -6.67
N GLY A 65 -16.94 -27.26 -5.53
CA GLY A 65 -16.57 -28.19 -4.47
C GLY A 65 -15.35 -27.80 -3.62
N GLU A 66 -14.55 -26.83 -4.05
CA GLU A 66 -13.34 -26.39 -3.37
C GLU A 66 -13.30 -24.87 -3.18
N LEU A 67 -12.98 -24.42 -1.96
CA LEU A 67 -12.92 -22.99 -1.61
C LEU A 67 -11.92 -22.23 -2.49
N GLY A 68 -10.73 -22.81 -2.71
CA GLY A 68 -9.69 -22.20 -3.54
C GLY A 68 -10.17 -21.91 -4.96
N ALA A 69 -10.91 -22.84 -5.59
CA ALA A 69 -11.47 -22.63 -6.92
C ALA A 69 -12.56 -21.55 -6.90
N ALA A 70 -13.47 -21.61 -5.91
CA ALA A 70 -14.56 -20.65 -5.76
C ALA A 70 -14.08 -19.21 -5.56
N LEU A 71 -13.07 -18.98 -4.70
CA LEU A 71 -12.47 -17.66 -4.49
C LEU A 71 -11.82 -17.11 -5.76
N ARG A 72 -11.15 -17.96 -6.54
CA ARG A 72 -10.52 -17.56 -7.81
C ARG A 72 -11.56 -17.14 -8.83
N VAL A 73 -12.64 -17.91 -8.98
CA VAL A 73 -13.74 -17.53 -9.88
C VAL A 73 -14.44 -16.26 -9.39
N LEU A 74 -14.71 -16.12 -8.09
CA LEU A 74 -15.28 -14.91 -7.51
C LEU A 74 -14.43 -13.68 -7.84
N ARG A 75 -13.10 -13.78 -7.70
CA ARG A 75 -12.18 -12.71 -8.11
C ARG A 75 -12.36 -12.32 -9.57
N GLN A 76 -12.50 -13.29 -10.48
CA GLN A 76 -12.72 -12.99 -11.89
C GLN A 76 -14.03 -12.22 -12.11
N LEU A 77 -15.12 -12.62 -11.45
CA LEU A 77 -16.40 -11.92 -11.57
C LEU A 77 -16.33 -10.48 -11.05
N VAL A 78 -15.65 -10.28 -9.91
CA VAL A 78 -15.46 -8.95 -9.32
C VAL A 78 -14.64 -8.05 -10.23
N ILE A 79 -13.54 -8.55 -10.80
CA ILE A 79 -12.68 -7.74 -11.69
C ILE A 79 -13.42 -7.37 -12.98
N GLU A 80 -14.15 -8.31 -13.60
CA GLU A 80 -14.99 -8.00 -14.77
C GLU A 80 -15.98 -6.88 -14.45
N ARG A 81 -16.71 -7.00 -13.32
CA ARG A 81 -17.67 -5.98 -12.88
C ARG A 81 -17.01 -4.64 -12.65
N LEU A 82 -15.82 -4.61 -12.05
CA LEU A 82 -15.11 -3.36 -11.79
C LEU A 82 -14.64 -2.70 -13.08
N VAL A 83 -14.16 -3.45 -14.08
CA VAL A 83 -13.80 -2.85 -15.38
C VAL A 83 -15.02 -2.20 -16.03
N VAL A 84 -16.19 -2.84 -15.98
CA VAL A 84 -17.45 -2.28 -16.50
C VAL A 84 -17.83 -0.99 -15.75
N LEU A 85 -17.91 -1.04 -14.42
CA LEU A 85 -18.28 0.12 -13.60
C LEU A 85 -17.32 1.29 -13.80
N ASP A 86 -16.02 1.00 -13.92
CA ASP A 86 -15.00 2.02 -14.00
C ASP A 86 -14.86 2.60 -15.41
N CYS A 87 -14.81 1.77 -16.44
CA CYS A 87 -14.60 2.22 -17.83
C CYS A 87 -15.87 2.76 -18.50
N GLU A 88 -17.04 2.17 -18.24
CA GLU A 88 -18.29 2.56 -18.91
C GLU A 88 -19.12 3.54 -18.07
N GLN A 89 -19.10 3.38 -16.74
CA GLN A 89 -19.92 4.19 -15.82
C GLN A 89 -19.10 5.24 -15.06
N ARG A 90 -17.77 5.26 -15.24
CA ARG A 90 -16.84 6.20 -14.59
C ARG A 90 -17.01 6.22 -13.07
N ALA A 91 -17.13 5.03 -12.48
CA ALA A 91 -17.28 4.88 -11.04
C ALA A 91 -16.17 5.63 -10.26
N PRO A 92 -16.50 6.21 -9.09
CA PRO A 92 -15.50 6.83 -8.22
C PRO A 92 -14.39 5.84 -7.85
N LEU A 93 -13.15 6.33 -7.69
CA LEU A 93 -11.98 5.51 -7.32
C LEU A 93 -12.26 4.62 -6.10
N GLU A 94 -12.95 5.16 -5.10
CA GLU A 94 -13.30 4.45 -3.87
C GLU A 94 -14.12 3.18 -4.13
N VAL A 95 -15.00 3.18 -5.13
CA VAL A 95 -15.79 1.98 -5.49
C VAL A 95 -14.87 0.83 -5.87
N VAL A 96 -13.86 1.12 -6.69
CA VAL A 96 -12.89 0.13 -7.15
C VAL A 96 -11.99 -0.33 -6.00
N THR A 97 -11.36 0.62 -5.29
CA THR A 97 -10.39 0.27 -4.24
C THR A 97 -11.05 -0.46 -3.08
N ARG A 98 -12.28 -0.08 -2.72
CA ARG A 98 -13.07 -0.74 -1.67
C ARG A 98 -13.45 -2.16 -2.08
N ALA A 99 -13.97 -2.37 -3.29
CA ALA A 99 -14.37 -3.69 -3.76
C ALA A 99 -13.17 -4.67 -3.76
N VAL A 100 -12.02 -4.25 -4.28
CA VAL A 100 -10.81 -5.10 -4.29
C VAL A 100 -10.30 -5.36 -2.86
N THR A 101 -10.36 -4.35 -1.98
CA THR A 101 -10.00 -4.51 -0.57
C THR A 101 -10.91 -5.50 0.14
N GLU A 102 -12.22 -5.37 -0.02
CA GLU A 102 -13.20 -6.26 0.60
C GLU A 102 -13.10 -7.69 0.04
N LEU A 103 -12.76 -7.86 -1.23
CA LEU A 103 -12.46 -9.17 -1.83
C LEU A 103 -11.24 -9.81 -1.18
N ALA A 104 -10.15 -9.04 -0.96
CA ALA A 104 -8.96 -9.54 -0.27
C ALA A 104 -9.24 -9.93 1.19
N GLU A 105 -9.98 -9.08 1.92
CA GLU A 105 -10.39 -9.37 3.30
C GLU A 105 -11.27 -10.62 3.38
N LEU A 106 -12.26 -10.76 2.49
CA LEU A 106 -13.13 -11.94 2.42
C LEU A 106 -12.33 -13.21 2.12
N ALA A 107 -11.46 -13.18 1.10
CA ALA A 107 -10.65 -14.33 0.72
C ALA A 107 -9.70 -14.77 1.84
N LEU A 108 -9.02 -13.82 2.50
CA LEU A 108 -8.13 -14.11 3.62
C LEU A 108 -8.87 -14.65 4.84
N ASP A 109 -10.07 -14.13 5.12
CA ASP A 109 -10.91 -14.57 6.24
C ASP A 109 -11.38 -16.03 6.04
N HIS A 110 -11.97 -16.35 4.89
CA HIS A 110 -12.39 -17.73 4.57
C HIS A 110 -11.20 -18.69 4.51
N ALA A 111 -10.10 -18.30 3.88
CA ALA A 111 -8.90 -19.13 3.81
C ALA A 111 -8.25 -19.36 5.18
N CYS A 112 -8.30 -18.37 6.08
CA CYS A 112 -7.81 -18.51 7.46
C CYS A 112 -8.68 -19.51 8.23
N GLN A 113 -10.00 -19.37 8.16
CA GLN A 113 -10.94 -20.28 8.82
C GLN A 113 -10.73 -21.73 8.36
N GLU A 114 -10.66 -21.97 7.05
CA GLU A 114 -10.42 -23.31 6.50
C GLU A 114 -9.06 -23.88 6.96
N ALA A 115 -7.99 -23.08 6.89
CA ALA A 115 -6.66 -23.51 7.32
C ALA A 115 -6.64 -23.91 8.81
N LEU A 116 -7.28 -23.11 9.67
CA LEU A 116 -7.37 -23.37 11.11
C LEU A 116 -8.23 -24.61 11.40
N THR A 117 -9.39 -24.77 10.77
CA THR A 117 -10.25 -25.95 10.93
C THR A 117 -9.50 -27.23 10.56
N GLN A 118 -8.78 -27.23 9.44
CA GLN A 118 -7.99 -28.40 9.02
C GLN A 118 -6.80 -28.66 9.95
N LEU A 119 -6.18 -27.64 10.53
CA LEU A 119 -5.05 -27.83 11.46
C LEU A 119 -5.54 -28.29 12.84
N ASP A 120 -6.66 -27.78 13.30
CA ASP A 120 -7.31 -28.22 14.55
C ASP A 120 -7.61 -29.72 14.51
N ALA A 121 -8.13 -30.21 13.38
CA ALA A 121 -8.38 -31.64 13.20
C ALA A 121 -7.11 -32.51 13.28
N LEU A 122 -5.95 -31.96 12.91
CA LEU A 122 -4.68 -32.70 12.85
C LEU A 122 -3.85 -32.58 14.13
N TYR A 123 -3.88 -31.43 14.79
CA TYR A 123 -2.97 -31.08 15.88
C TYR A 123 -3.69 -30.64 17.17
N GLY A 124 -5.01 -30.51 17.15
CA GLY A 124 -5.78 -29.85 18.21
C GLY A 124 -5.63 -28.33 18.17
N ALA A 125 -6.43 -27.64 19.00
CA ALA A 125 -6.39 -26.18 19.09
C ALA A 125 -5.01 -25.70 19.60
N PRO A 126 -4.45 -24.59 19.06
CA PRO A 126 -3.27 -23.93 19.61
C PRO A 126 -3.64 -23.22 20.91
N ILE A 127 -3.02 -23.62 22.03
CA ILE A 127 -3.33 -23.08 23.36
C ILE A 127 -2.10 -22.36 23.93
N THR A 128 -2.31 -21.14 24.43
CA THR A 128 -1.28 -20.35 25.11
C THR A 128 -0.99 -20.92 26.50
N GLU A 129 0.07 -20.48 27.16
CA GLU A 129 0.39 -20.92 28.53
C GLU A 129 -0.75 -20.66 29.53
N GLN A 130 -1.59 -19.68 29.25
CA GLN A 130 -2.74 -19.28 30.07
C GLN A 130 -3.99 -20.12 29.80
N GLY A 131 -3.92 -21.14 28.95
CA GLY A 131 -5.06 -22.01 28.63
C GLY A 131 -6.07 -21.41 27.65
N ARG A 132 -5.78 -20.24 27.06
CA ARG A 132 -6.60 -19.60 26.02
C ARG A 132 -6.18 -20.08 24.63
N ARG A 133 -7.06 -20.01 23.64
CA ARG A 133 -6.67 -20.26 22.25
C ARG A 133 -5.76 -19.12 21.77
N ALA A 134 -4.60 -19.46 21.21
CA ALA A 134 -3.73 -18.48 20.56
C ALA A 134 -4.42 -17.90 19.32
N GLU A 135 -4.29 -16.60 19.09
CA GLU A 135 -4.91 -15.89 17.97
C GLU A 135 -3.87 -15.59 16.89
N LEU A 136 -4.24 -15.84 15.63
CA LEU A 136 -3.50 -15.38 14.46
C LEU A 136 -4.08 -14.06 13.97
N TRP A 137 -3.22 -13.09 13.69
CA TRP A 137 -3.56 -11.86 13.01
C TRP A 137 -2.83 -11.79 11.66
N ILE A 138 -3.63 -11.67 10.60
CA ILE A 138 -3.17 -11.37 9.25
C ILE A 138 -3.21 -9.86 9.10
N ILE A 139 -2.04 -9.25 8.95
CA ILE A 139 -1.87 -7.81 8.85
C ILE A 139 -1.69 -7.45 7.39
N GLY A 140 -2.62 -6.68 6.85
CA GLY A 140 -2.50 -6.05 5.55
C GLY A 140 -1.61 -4.83 5.65
N MET A 141 -0.58 -4.77 4.80
CA MET A 141 0.35 -3.65 4.70
C MET A 141 0.02 -2.79 3.48
N GLY A 142 0.71 -1.65 3.34
CA GLY A 142 0.64 -0.81 2.15
C GLY A 142 -0.80 -0.47 1.75
N LYS A 143 -1.14 -0.71 0.48
CA LYS A 143 -2.47 -0.40 -0.08
C LYS A 143 -3.60 -1.23 0.53
N LEU A 144 -3.37 -2.49 0.90
CA LEU A 144 -4.38 -3.33 1.56
C LEU A 144 -4.72 -2.81 2.95
N GLY A 145 -3.70 -2.51 3.75
CA GLY A 145 -3.89 -1.95 5.08
C GLY A 145 -4.61 -0.59 5.04
N ALA A 146 -4.30 0.23 4.02
CA ALA A 146 -4.92 1.52 3.76
C ALA A 146 -6.34 1.47 3.16
N ARG A 147 -6.84 0.30 2.73
CA ARG A 147 -8.09 0.16 1.93
C ARG A 147 -8.04 0.86 0.57
N GLU A 148 -6.86 0.86 -0.04
CA GLU A 148 -6.53 1.55 -1.29
C GLU A 148 -6.02 0.58 -2.34
N LEU A 149 -6.44 -0.70 -2.33
CA LEU A 149 -5.93 -1.69 -3.27
C LEU A 149 -6.17 -1.33 -4.74
N ASN A 150 -5.24 -1.75 -5.58
CA ASN A 150 -5.36 -1.71 -7.04
C ASN A 150 -5.92 -3.02 -7.56
N VAL A 151 -6.45 -2.98 -8.78
CA VAL A 151 -7.11 -4.11 -9.44
C VAL A 151 -6.15 -5.24 -9.81
N SER A 152 -4.89 -4.92 -10.08
CA SER A 152 -3.81 -5.90 -10.26
C SER A 152 -2.59 -5.48 -9.45
N SER A 153 -2.57 -5.86 -8.17
CA SER A 153 -1.43 -5.65 -7.28
C SER A 153 -1.30 -6.79 -6.29
N ASP A 154 -0.08 -6.95 -5.77
CA ASP A 154 0.19 -7.89 -4.70
C ASP A 154 -0.52 -7.43 -3.41
N ILE A 155 -0.84 -8.39 -2.55
CA ILE A 155 -1.22 -8.12 -1.17
C ILE A 155 0.01 -8.33 -0.28
N ASP A 156 0.48 -7.22 0.28
CA ASP A 156 1.58 -7.21 1.24
C ASP A 156 1.06 -7.67 2.61
N LEU A 157 1.54 -8.82 3.11
CA LEU A 157 1.04 -9.42 4.35
C LEU A 157 2.16 -9.65 5.38
N ILE A 158 1.80 -9.47 6.65
CA ILE A 158 2.61 -9.91 7.80
C ILE A 158 1.70 -10.75 8.70
N TYR A 159 2.18 -11.91 9.12
CA TYR A 159 1.47 -12.81 10.01
C TYR A 159 2.06 -12.72 11.41
N VAL A 160 1.21 -12.42 12.39
CA VAL A 160 1.58 -12.30 13.79
C VAL A 160 0.62 -13.14 14.62
N TYR A 161 1.12 -13.87 15.61
CA TYR A 161 0.25 -14.46 16.65
C TYR A 161 0.50 -13.82 18.01
N ASP A 162 -0.51 -13.88 18.88
CA ASP A 162 -0.51 -13.18 20.16
C ASP A 162 0.54 -13.71 21.16
N GLU A 163 0.52 -15.01 21.45
CA GLU A 163 1.32 -15.61 22.52
C GLU A 163 1.83 -17.01 22.14
N ASP A 164 3.01 -17.37 22.65
CA ASP A 164 3.57 -18.70 22.48
C ASP A 164 2.81 -19.76 23.31
N GLY A 165 3.01 -21.03 22.94
CA GLY A 165 2.32 -22.14 23.56
C GLY A 165 2.43 -23.40 22.73
N HIS A 166 1.48 -24.32 22.94
CA HIS A 166 1.45 -25.60 22.25
C HIS A 166 0.03 -26.00 21.89
N THR A 167 -0.12 -26.80 20.85
CA THR A 167 -1.41 -27.40 20.53
C THR A 167 -1.81 -28.45 21.57
N GLN A 168 -3.11 -28.70 21.68
CA GLN A 168 -3.63 -29.75 22.58
C GLN A 168 -3.18 -31.17 22.17
N GLY A 169 -2.78 -31.36 20.92
CA GLY A 169 -2.57 -32.68 20.35
C GLY A 169 -3.89 -33.38 20.03
N ARG A 170 -3.79 -34.57 19.44
CA ARG A 170 -4.94 -35.43 19.17
C ARG A 170 -5.27 -36.28 20.40
N ALA A 171 -6.46 -36.89 20.41
CA ALA A 171 -6.90 -37.77 21.50
C ALA A 171 -6.00 -39.00 21.73
N ASP A 172 -5.18 -39.39 20.74
CA ASP A 172 -4.20 -40.47 20.83
C ASP A 172 -2.86 -40.06 21.48
N GLY A 173 -2.74 -38.81 21.93
CA GLY A 173 -1.52 -38.25 22.55
C GLY A 173 -0.45 -37.80 21.55
N GLY A 174 -0.67 -37.98 20.24
CA GLY A 174 0.22 -37.51 19.19
C GLY A 174 -0.10 -36.09 18.69
N GLY A 175 0.76 -35.52 17.84
CA GLY A 175 0.46 -34.27 17.12
C GLY A 175 0.53 -32.99 17.95
N ARG A 176 1.18 -33.02 19.12
CA ARG A 176 1.46 -31.80 19.88
C ARG A 176 2.64 -31.05 19.26
N ILE A 177 2.39 -29.87 18.72
CA ILE A 177 3.37 -28.98 18.10
C ILE A 177 3.33 -27.60 18.77
N SER A 178 4.37 -26.79 18.57
CA SER A 178 4.37 -25.41 19.07
C SER A 178 3.33 -24.56 18.32
N VAL A 179 2.86 -23.49 18.98
CA VAL A 179 2.00 -22.48 18.34
C VAL A 179 2.67 -21.88 17.10
N HIS A 180 3.98 -21.59 17.19
CA HIS A 180 4.77 -21.12 16.05
C HIS A 180 4.71 -22.07 14.85
N GLU A 181 4.89 -23.37 15.09
CA GLU A 181 4.83 -24.38 14.02
C GLU A 181 3.43 -24.52 13.46
N TYR A 182 2.41 -24.52 14.33
CA TYR A 182 1.00 -24.56 13.93
C TYR A 182 0.67 -23.40 12.98
N PHE A 183 0.99 -22.15 13.36
CA PHE A 183 0.69 -21.00 12.51
C PHE A 183 1.61 -20.91 11.29
N SER A 184 2.85 -21.41 11.35
CA SER A 184 3.69 -21.55 10.15
C SER A 184 3.06 -22.47 9.12
N ARG A 185 2.40 -23.55 9.56
CA ARG A 185 1.61 -24.44 8.67
C ARG A 185 0.33 -23.75 8.19
N ALA A 186 -0.31 -22.92 9.02
CA ALA A 186 -1.51 -22.16 8.64
C ALA A 186 -1.19 -21.18 7.50
N VAL A 187 -0.08 -20.45 7.61
CA VAL A 187 0.38 -19.51 6.57
C VAL A 187 0.64 -20.22 5.23
N LYS A 188 1.21 -21.43 5.25
CA LYS A 188 1.39 -22.22 4.03
C LYS A 188 0.06 -22.59 3.36
N ARG A 189 -0.95 -22.99 4.15
CA ARG A 189 -2.30 -23.32 3.62
C ARG A 189 -3.01 -22.08 3.08
N LEU A 190 -2.93 -20.96 3.81
CA LEU A 190 -3.41 -19.65 3.37
C LEU A 190 -2.81 -19.26 2.01
N TYR A 191 -1.50 -19.39 1.86
CA TYR A 191 -0.81 -19.13 0.61
C TYR A 191 -1.33 -20.01 -0.53
N SER A 192 -1.57 -21.31 -0.29
CA SER A 192 -2.12 -22.18 -1.34
C SER A 192 -3.55 -21.83 -1.75
N LEU A 193 -4.40 -21.45 -0.80
CA LEU A 193 -5.78 -21.06 -1.09
C LEU A 193 -5.86 -19.74 -1.87
N VAL A 194 -5.00 -18.76 -1.55
CA VAL A 194 -5.09 -17.39 -2.08
C VAL A 194 -4.07 -17.10 -3.19
N GLY A 195 -2.83 -17.55 -3.02
CA GLY A 195 -1.65 -17.19 -3.81
C GLY A 195 -1.31 -18.14 -4.95
N ASP A 196 -1.56 -19.45 -4.81
CA ASP A 196 -1.18 -20.40 -5.86
C ASP A 196 -1.94 -20.14 -7.17
N THR A 197 -1.25 -20.29 -8.29
CA THR A 197 -1.88 -20.21 -9.61
C THR A 197 -2.41 -21.57 -10.03
N THR A 198 -3.71 -21.65 -10.32
CA THR A 198 -4.43 -22.85 -10.77
C THR A 198 -4.99 -22.62 -12.17
N GLU A 199 -5.79 -23.56 -12.68
CA GLU A 199 -6.51 -23.37 -13.94
C GLU A 199 -7.45 -22.16 -13.95
N HIS A 200 -7.96 -21.74 -12.78
CA HIS A 200 -8.80 -20.55 -12.60
C HIS A 200 -7.99 -19.27 -12.31
N GLY A 201 -6.66 -19.34 -12.36
CA GLY A 201 -5.74 -18.26 -11.99
C GLY A 201 -5.40 -18.28 -10.49
N PHE A 202 -5.22 -17.11 -9.91
CA PHE A 202 -4.96 -16.89 -8.48
C PHE A 202 -6.02 -15.92 -7.92
N VAL A 203 -6.14 -15.83 -6.60
CA VAL A 203 -7.00 -14.81 -5.97
C VAL A 203 -6.21 -13.51 -5.88
N PHE A 204 -5.07 -13.54 -5.18
CA PHE A 204 -4.10 -12.45 -5.11
C PHE A 204 -2.68 -12.99 -5.11
N ARG A 205 -1.76 -12.27 -5.75
CA ARG A 205 -0.32 -12.49 -5.53
C ARG A 205 0.01 -12.03 -4.11
N VAL A 206 0.71 -12.86 -3.34
CA VAL A 206 1.03 -12.56 -1.93
C VAL A 206 2.49 -12.17 -1.81
N ASP A 207 2.77 -10.99 -1.28
CA ASP A 207 4.13 -10.55 -0.93
C ASP A 207 4.33 -10.56 0.59
N LEU A 208 5.41 -11.21 1.04
CA LEU A 208 5.81 -11.33 2.43
C LEU A 208 7.12 -10.59 2.73
N ALA A 209 7.63 -9.77 1.81
CA ALA A 209 8.93 -9.11 1.91
C ALA A 209 9.00 -8.08 3.04
N LEU A 210 7.86 -7.55 3.50
CA LEU A 210 7.79 -6.55 4.57
C LEU A 210 7.82 -7.14 6.00
N ARG A 211 7.84 -8.47 6.15
CA ARG A 211 7.92 -9.11 7.46
C ARG A 211 9.30 -8.87 8.12
N PRO A 212 9.41 -8.99 9.45
CA PRO A 212 10.69 -8.88 10.16
C PRO A 212 11.78 -9.78 9.53
N ASN A 213 12.96 -9.22 9.29
CA ASN A 213 14.08 -9.87 8.59
C ASN A 213 13.83 -10.22 7.10
N GLY A 214 12.77 -9.68 6.50
CA GLY A 214 12.44 -9.83 5.09
C GLY A 214 12.29 -11.30 4.66
N GLN A 215 12.78 -11.64 3.46
CA GLN A 215 12.66 -12.99 2.90
C GLN A 215 13.38 -14.08 3.72
N SER A 216 14.36 -13.71 4.54
CA SER A 216 15.09 -14.64 5.42
C SER A 216 14.40 -14.86 6.77
N GLY A 217 13.40 -14.04 7.10
CA GLY A 217 12.63 -14.15 8.34
C GLY A 217 11.59 -15.28 8.29
N PRO A 218 11.14 -15.74 9.48
CA PRO A 218 10.06 -16.73 9.57
C PRO A 218 8.78 -16.20 8.91
N SER A 219 7.92 -17.09 8.41
CA SER A 219 6.68 -16.71 7.73
C SER A 219 5.62 -16.13 8.68
N VAL A 220 5.78 -16.37 9.98
CA VAL A 220 4.94 -15.85 11.07
C VAL A 220 5.83 -15.58 12.29
N VAL A 221 5.50 -14.56 13.08
CA VAL A 221 6.23 -14.21 14.32
C VAL A 221 5.25 -14.08 15.49
N SER A 222 5.72 -14.30 16.72
CA SER A 222 4.95 -13.91 17.92
C SER A 222 4.93 -12.38 18.05
N LEU A 223 3.93 -11.85 18.75
CA LEU A 223 3.86 -10.43 19.07
C LEU A 223 5.09 -9.97 19.86
N ASN A 224 5.58 -10.79 20.80
CA ASN A 224 6.77 -10.52 21.58
C ASN A 224 8.03 -10.42 20.69
N ALA A 225 8.21 -11.35 19.75
CA ALA A 225 9.33 -11.30 18.81
C ALA A 225 9.25 -10.07 17.89
N LEU A 226 8.04 -9.64 17.51
CA LEU A 226 7.84 -8.43 16.72
C LEU A 226 8.21 -7.17 17.53
N GLU A 227 7.81 -7.09 18.79
CA GLU A 227 8.17 -6.00 19.69
C GLU A 227 9.69 -5.89 19.87
N GLU A 228 10.37 -7.00 20.15
CA GLU A 228 11.82 -7.05 20.24
C GLU A 228 12.50 -6.58 18.93
N TYR A 229 11.97 -7.02 17.78
CA TYR A 229 12.49 -6.60 16.48
C TYR A 229 12.40 -5.08 16.28
N PHE A 230 11.25 -4.48 16.59
CA PHE A 230 11.09 -3.02 16.47
C PHE A 230 12.03 -2.25 17.39
N LEU A 231 12.25 -2.74 18.61
CA LEU A 231 13.11 -2.09 19.59
C LEU A 231 14.59 -2.15 19.18
N VAL A 232 15.05 -3.29 18.69
CA VAL A 232 16.48 -3.55 18.47
C VAL A 232 16.91 -3.27 17.04
N GLN A 233 16.08 -3.57 16.05
CA GLN A 233 16.46 -3.63 14.63
C GLN A 233 15.61 -2.72 13.71
N GLY A 234 14.51 -2.17 14.20
CA GLY A 234 13.52 -1.45 13.40
C GLY A 234 14.06 -0.20 12.68
N ARG A 235 14.05 -0.23 11.36
CA ARG A 235 14.60 0.80 10.46
C ARG A 235 13.60 1.91 10.16
N GLU A 236 14.09 3.10 9.82
CA GLU A 236 13.24 4.28 9.58
C GLU A 236 12.24 4.07 8.45
N TRP A 237 12.64 3.39 7.37
CA TRP A 237 11.73 3.08 6.26
C TRP A 237 10.60 2.12 6.65
N GLU A 238 10.82 1.23 7.62
CA GLU A 238 9.79 0.28 8.08
C GLU A 238 8.65 1.00 8.78
N ARG A 239 8.90 2.18 9.37
CA ARG A 239 7.84 3.00 9.98
C ARG A 239 6.82 3.45 8.93
N PHE A 240 7.27 3.76 7.71
CA PHE A 240 6.37 4.11 6.59
C PHE A 240 5.51 2.92 6.17
N ALA A 241 6.09 1.72 6.13
CA ALA A 241 5.35 0.50 5.81
C ALA A 241 4.29 0.20 6.89
N TRP A 242 4.69 0.24 8.17
CA TRP A 242 3.83 -0.04 9.31
C TRP A 242 2.78 1.06 9.57
N LEU A 243 2.98 2.29 9.10
CA LEU A 243 1.97 3.36 9.17
C LEU A 243 0.65 2.94 8.54
N LYS A 244 0.70 2.21 7.41
CA LYS A 244 -0.50 1.75 6.71
C LYS A 244 -1.01 0.40 7.21
N SER A 245 -0.37 -0.21 8.21
CA SER A 245 -0.73 -1.56 8.68
C SER A 245 -2.14 -1.62 9.30
N ARG A 246 -2.82 -2.74 9.08
CA ARG A 246 -4.15 -3.02 9.66
C ARG A 246 -4.40 -4.53 9.70
N VAL A 247 -5.02 -5.03 10.77
CA VAL A 247 -5.53 -6.41 10.77
C VAL A 247 -6.64 -6.53 9.74
N VAL A 248 -6.53 -7.52 8.85
CA VAL A 248 -7.48 -7.78 7.76
C VAL A 248 -8.22 -9.10 7.92
N ALA A 249 -7.61 -10.06 8.62
CA ALA A 249 -8.21 -11.36 8.92
C ALA A 249 -7.54 -11.99 10.17
N PRO A 250 -8.20 -12.94 10.86
CA PRO A 250 -9.61 -13.31 10.69
C PRO A 250 -10.53 -12.18 11.14
N ARG A 251 -11.77 -12.16 10.62
CA ARG A 251 -12.72 -11.08 10.90
C ARG A 251 -13.04 -10.95 12.39
N SER A 252 -13.02 -12.06 13.13
CA SER A 252 -13.22 -12.10 14.58
C SER A 252 -12.23 -11.23 15.35
N SER A 253 -11.03 -11.01 14.81
CA SER A 253 -9.96 -10.28 15.50
C SER A 253 -9.86 -8.80 15.12
N LEU A 254 -10.70 -8.29 14.22
CA LEU A 254 -10.67 -6.88 13.78
C LEU A 254 -10.94 -5.88 14.92
N GLY A 255 -11.64 -6.30 15.97
CA GLY A 255 -11.93 -5.47 17.15
C GLY A 255 -11.03 -5.73 18.37
N SER A 256 -10.25 -6.82 18.39
CA SER A 256 -9.51 -7.29 19.57
C SER A 256 -7.99 -7.08 19.50
N ALA A 257 -7.44 -6.65 18.36
CA ALA A 257 -6.01 -6.48 18.15
C ALA A 257 -5.40 -5.22 18.82
N LEU A 258 -5.85 -4.87 20.02
CA LEU A 258 -5.32 -3.75 20.80
C LEU A 258 -3.84 -3.96 21.14
N ALA A 259 -3.45 -5.18 21.50
CA ALA A 259 -2.05 -5.50 21.82
C ALA A 259 -1.10 -5.23 20.64
N LEU A 260 -1.48 -5.63 19.42
CA LEU A 260 -0.71 -5.32 18.22
C LEU A 260 -0.59 -3.80 18.02
N ARG A 261 -1.68 -3.05 18.23
CA ARG A 261 -1.67 -1.60 18.12
C ARG A 261 -0.70 -0.97 19.13
N ASP A 262 -0.66 -1.47 20.35
CA ASP A 262 0.21 -0.96 21.42
C ASP A 262 1.70 -1.23 21.12
N THR A 263 2.02 -2.28 20.36
CA THR A 263 3.38 -2.55 19.85
C THR A 263 3.72 -1.67 18.64
N VAL A 264 2.80 -1.51 17.68
CA VAL A 264 3.06 -0.82 16.40
C VAL A 264 3.06 0.71 16.55
N GLN A 265 2.15 1.28 17.33
CA GLN A 265 2.02 2.74 17.42
C GLN A 265 3.27 3.45 17.95
N PRO A 266 3.94 2.99 19.03
CA PRO A 266 5.17 3.61 19.52
C PRO A 266 6.33 3.49 18.53
N PHE A 267 6.37 2.40 17.75
CA PHE A 267 7.37 2.21 16.71
C PHE A 267 7.21 3.22 15.57
N VAL A 268 5.99 3.36 15.04
CA VAL A 268 5.69 4.24 13.90
C VAL A 268 5.71 5.72 14.30
N PHE A 269 5.04 6.08 15.40
CA PHE A 269 4.75 7.46 15.78
C PHE A 269 5.52 7.87 17.04
N ARG A 270 6.84 8.05 16.89
CA ARG A 270 7.70 8.52 17.98
C ARG A 270 7.30 9.93 18.43
N ARG A 271 7.24 10.14 19.74
CA ARG A 271 6.92 11.46 20.33
C ARG A 271 8.05 12.48 20.13
N TYR A 272 9.29 12.00 20.11
CA TYR A 272 10.50 12.80 19.92
C TYR A 272 11.32 12.20 18.77
N LEU A 273 11.78 13.06 17.88
CA LEU A 273 12.65 12.71 16.76
C LEU A 273 13.99 13.41 16.96
N ASP A 274 15.06 12.63 16.94
CA ASP A 274 16.41 13.15 17.00
C ASP A 274 16.92 13.55 15.60
N TYR A 275 18.11 14.14 15.55
CA TYR A 275 18.74 14.56 14.30
C TYR A 275 18.98 13.40 13.32
N ASN A 276 19.33 12.22 13.83
CA ASN A 276 19.62 11.04 13.02
C ASN A 276 18.38 10.56 12.27
N VAL A 277 17.20 10.68 12.88
CA VAL A 277 15.93 10.40 12.18
C VAL A 277 15.75 11.33 10.99
N PHE A 278 15.96 12.65 11.15
CA PHE A 278 15.80 13.59 10.04
C PHE A 278 16.79 13.33 8.90
N GLU A 279 18.04 12.97 9.20
CA GLU A 279 19.01 12.58 8.16
C GLU A 279 18.59 11.31 7.41
N ALA A 280 18.08 10.30 8.13
CA ALA A 280 17.55 9.10 7.50
C ALA A 280 16.34 9.41 6.60
N LEU A 281 15.43 10.30 7.04
CA LEU A 281 14.29 10.76 6.24
C LEU A 281 14.72 11.50 4.96
N ARG A 282 15.74 12.37 5.05
CA ARG A 282 16.36 13.01 3.87
C ARG A 282 17.00 11.99 2.94
N GLY A 283 17.64 10.97 3.51
CA GLY A 283 18.20 9.84 2.74
C GLY A 283 17.13 9.12 1.92
N LEU A 284 16.00 8.78 2.54
CA LEU A 284 14.87 8.13 1.87
C LEU A 284 14.25 9.01 0.77
N HIS A 285 14.08 10.30 1.05
CA HIS A 285 13.57 11.27 0.07
C HIS A 285 14.48 11.36 -1.17
N ARG A 286 15.80 11.47 -0.98
CA ARG A 286 16.78 11.43 -2.08
C ARG A 286 16.73 10.11 -2.86
N GLN A 287 16.66 8.97 -2.18
CA GLN A 287 16.58 7.67 -2.84
C GLN A 287 15.35 7.54 -3.75
N ILE A 288 14.19 8.03 -3.30
CA ILE A 288 12.96 8.03 -4.10
C ILE A 288 13.13 8.95 -5.31
N ARG A 289 13.65 10.16 -5.12
CA ARG A 289 13.94 11.10 -6.21
C ARG A 289 14.88 10.51 -7.25
N ASP A 290 16.02 9.98 -6.82
CA ASP A 290 17.04 9.45 -7.73
C ASP A 290 16.52 8.23 -8.50
N HIS A 291 15.66 7.42 -7.86
CA HIS A 291 15.00 6.30 -8.53
C HIS A 291 14.03 6.81 -9.60
N ALA A 292 13.21 7.82 -9.29
CA ALA A 292 12.26 8.42 -10.22
C ALA A 292 12.95 9.07 -11.43
N GLN A 293 14.08 9.76 -11.20
CA GLN A 293 14.90 10.34 -12.27
C GLN A 293 15.55 9.27 -13.16
N ARG A 294 16.11 8.21 -12.57
CA ARG A 294 16.71 7.10 -13.33
C ARG A 294 15.70 6.34 -14.17
N SER A 295 14.48 6.13 -13.66
CA SER A 295 13.39 5.53 -14.43
C SER A 295 12.97 6.39 -15.63
N SER A 296 13.21 7.70 -15.55
CA SER A 296 12.92 8.67 -16.60
C SER A 296 14.08 8.87 -17.60
N ALA A 297 15.31 8.50 -17.23
CA ALA A 297 16.51 8.71 -18.04
C ALA A 297 16.83 7.49 -18.93
N GLY A 298 16.77 7.67 -20.25
CA GLY A 298 17.37 6.75 -21.22
C GLY A 298 16.46 5.67 -21.84
N ARG A 299 15.17 5.61 -21.49
CA ARG A 299 14.16 4.78 -22.17
C ARG A 299 12.78 5.47 -22.18
N PRO A 300 12.29 6.01 -23.31
CA PRO A 300 11.01 6.72 -23.39
C PRO A 300 9.83 5.90 -22.84
N GLU A 301 9.84 4.58 -23.03
CA GLU A 301 8.82 3.66 -22.54
C GLU A 301 8.74 3.56 -21.00
N ARG A 302 9.85 3.82 -20.27
CA ARG A 302 9.90 3.81 -18.79
C ARG A 302 9.69 5.18 -18.15
N ALA A 303 9.83 6.27 -18.91
CA ALA A 303 9.45 7.62 -18.47
C ALA A 303 7.94 7.77 -18.20
N ASN A 304 7.16 6.81 -18.69
CA ASN A 304 5.71 6.74 -18.61
C ASN A 304 5.18 5.86 -17.47
N ASP A 305 5.98 5.60 -16.43
CA ASP A 305 5.54 4.93 -15.21
C ASP A 305 4.80 5.91 -14.28
N VAL A 306 3.50 5.68 -14.06
CA VAL A 306 2.63 6.59 -13.27
C VAL A 306 2.83 6.50 -11.77
N LYS A 307 3.55 5.48 -11.28
CA LYS A 307 3.77 5.23 -9.86
C LYS A 307 5.18 5.60 -9.42
N LEU A 308 6.19 5.13 -10.15
CA LEU A 308 7.60 5.23 -9.82
C LEU A 308 8.31 6.38 -10.55
N GLY A 309 7.73 6.90 -11.63
CA GLY A 309 8.28 8.07 -12.34
C GLY A 309 8.15 9.36 -11.53
N ARG A 310 8.89 10.40 -11.93
CA ARG A 310 8.82 11.74 -11.31
C ARG A 310 7.38 12.25 -11.34
N GLY A 311 6.90 12.79 -10.22
CA GLY A 311 5.51 13.23 -10.07
C GLY A 311 4.50 12.10 -9.90
N GLY A 312 4.96 10.87 -9.66
CA GLY A 312 4.11 9.69 -9.60
C GLY A 312 3.41 9.47 -8.26
N ILE A 313 2.58 8.43 -8.20
CA ILE A 313 1.79 8.06 -7.01
C ILE A 313 2.68 7.91 -5.76
N ARG A 314 3.88 7.31 -5.90
CA ARG A 314 4.78 7.07 -4.78
C ARG A 314 5.27 8.37 -4.11
N GLU A 315 5.48 9.43 -4.89
CA GLU A 315 5.89 10.73 -4.35
C GLU A 315 4.76 11.38 -3.53
N ILE A 316 3.50 11.25 -3.96
CA ILE A 316 2.33 11.69 -3.17
C ILE A 316 2.25 10.90 -1.86
N GLU A 317 2.29 9.56 -1.95
CA GLU A 317 2.20 8.68 -0.79
C GLU A 317 3.31 9.00 0.23
N PHE A 318 4.55 9.17 -0.24
CA PHE A 318 5.67 9.53 0.63
C PHE A 318 5.52 10.92 1.25
N THR A 319 5.06 11.92 0.49
CA THR A 319 4.86 13.29 0.98
C THR A 319 3.91 13.31 2.18
N VAL A 320 2.78 12.63 2.05
CA VAL A 320 1.76 12.57 3.10
C VAL A 320 2.25 11.73 4.27
N GLN A 321 2.84 10.56 4.01
CA GLN A 321 3.36 9.68 5.07
C GLN A 321 4.49 10.33 5.86
N LEU A 322 5.36 11.11 5.22
CA LEU A 322 6.44 11.81 5.91
C LEU A 322 5.87 12.78 6.95
N LEU A 323 4.86 13.58 6.58
CA LEU A 323 4.19 14.49 7.52
C LEU A 323 3.57 13.73 8.68
N GLN A 324 2.94 12.58 8.40
CA GLN A 324 2.34 11.72 9.42
C GLN A 324 3.39 11.08 10.35
N VAL A 325 4.52 10.58 9.83
CA VAL A 325 5.60 10.00 10.66
C VAL A 325 6.23 11.08 11.53
N VAL A 326 6.46 12.28 10.97
CA VAL A 326 7.11 13.39 11.68
C VAL A 326 6.20 13.98 12.77
N ARG A 327 4.90 14.09 12.52
CA ARG A 327 3.95 14.81 13.39
C ARG A 327 2.96 13.92 14.13
N GLY A 328 2.72 12.69 13.67
CA GLY A 328 1.72 11.78 14.24
C GLY A 328 2.02 11.33 15.66
N GLY A 329 3.27 11.41 16.12
CA GLY A 329 3.62 11.23 17.53
C GLY A 329 3.00 12.28 18.45
N GLN A 330 2.88 13.52 17.97
CA GLN A 330 2.34 14.67 18.70
C GLN A 330 0.85 14.90 18.41
N PHE A 331 0.40 14.57 17.20
CA PHE A 331 -0.96 14.78 16.72
C PHE A 331 -1.60 13.41 16.36
N PRO A 332 -2.25 12.72 17.33
CA PRO A 332 -2.86 11.41 17.10
C PRO A 332 -3.91 11.39 15.99
N GLU A 333 -4.56 12.52 15.73
CA GLU A 333 -5.48 12.70 14.62
C GLU A 333 -4.82 12.42 13.26
N LEU A 334 -3.49 12.59 13.12
CA LEU A 334 -2.80 12.28 11.87
C LEU A 334 -2.62 10.78 11.63
N ARG A 335 -2.94 9.90 12.58
CA ARG A 335 -2.68 8.45 12.50
C ARG A 335 -3.74 7.69 11.71
N THR A 336 -4.17 8.22 10.55
CA THR A 336 -5.05 7.50 9.62
C THR A 336 -4.25 6.81 8.52
N GLN A 337 -4.79 5.72 7.98
CA GLN A 337 -4.14 4.98 6.91
C GLN A 337 -4.47 5.54 5.52
N PRO A 338 -5.73 5.75 5.08
CA PRO A 338 -6.02 6.14 3.70
C PRO A 338 -5.37 7.46 3.30
N THR A 339 -4.72 7.51 2.15
CA THR A 339 -3.95 8.67 1.65
C THR A 339 -4.81 9.91 1.46
N LEU A 340 -6.00 9.77 0.87
CA LEU A 340 -6.93 10.90 0.68
C LEU A 340 -7.42 11.46 2.02
N GLU A 341 -7.73 10.58 2.97
CA GLU A 341 -8.12 11.02 4.31
C GLU A 341 -6.94 11.67 5.04
N SER A 342 -5.73 11.11 4.92
CA SER A 342 -4.51 11.70 5.48
C SER A 342 -4.26 13.10 4.95
N LEU A 343 -4.51 13.37 3.65
CA LEU A 343 -4.43 14.72 3.07
C LEU A 343 -5.39 15.69 3.77
N GLU A 344 -6.64 15.30 4.02
CA GLU A 344 -7.56 16.14 4.79
C GLU A 344 -7.05 16.42 6.20
N ARG A 345 -6.52 15.40 6.87
CA ARG A 345 -6.05 15.51 8.26
C ARG A 345 -4.81 16.38 8.38
N VAL A 346 -3.84 16.29 7.45
CA VAL A 346 -2.66 17.18 7.45
C VAL A 346 -3.05 18.63 7.14
N THR A 347 -4.07 18.86 6.31
CA THR A 347 -4.62 20.21 6.09
C THR A 347 -5.27 20.78 7.33
N ARG A 348 -6.13 20.00 8.03
CA ARG A 348 -6.77 20.45 9.28
C ARG A 348 -5.74 20.77 10.37
N ALA A 349 -4.63 20.03 10.40
CA ALA A 349 -3.50 20.29 11.30
C ALA A 349 -2.57 21.43 10.85
N GLN A 350 -2.91 22.15 9.76
CA GLN A 350 -2.13 23.27 9.20
C GLN A 350 -0.68 22.88 8.79
N LEU A 351 -0.46 21.60 8.48
CA LEU A 351 0.84 21.09 8.01
C LEU A 351 1.02 21.23 6.50
N MET A 352 -0.06 21.50 5.77
CA MET A 352 -0.07 21.68 4.33
C MET A 352 -1.19 22.68 3.95
N PRO A 353 -0.93 23.66 3.05
CA PRO A 353 -1.96 24.54 2.54
C PRO A 353 -3.11 23.76 1.91
N ALA A 354 -4.35 24.19 2.13
CA ALA A 354 -5.54 23.49 1.62
C ALA A 354 -5.55 23.34 0.09
N ALA A 355 -5.10 24.38 -0.64
CA ALA A 355 -4.97 24.34 -2.09
C ALA A 355 -3.98 23.26 -2.56
N THR A 356 -2.82 23.14 -1.90
CA THR A 356 -1.82 22.11 -2.18
C THR A 356 -2.37 20.72 -1.92
N ALA A 357 -3.02 20.50 -0.77
CA ALA A 357 -3.59 19.20 -0.42
C ALA A 357 -4.69 18.78 -1.39
N GLN A 358 -5.57 19.72 -1.79
CA GLN A 358 -6.60 19.47 -2.79
C GLN A 358 -6.00 19.11 -4.15
N ALA A 359 -4.94 19.81 -4.57
CA ALA A 359 -4.27 19.51 -5.83
C ALA A 359 -3.57 18.14 -5.82
N LEU A 360 -2.92 17.77 -4.71
CA LEU A 360 -2.35 16.43 -4.52
C LEU A 360 -3.43 15.34 -4.48
N ALA A 361 -4.59 15.60 -3.86
CA ALA A 361 -5.71 14.66 -3.85
C ALA A 361 -6.26 14.43 -5.26
N GLN A 362 -6.42 15.48 -6.06
CA GLN A 362 -6.83 15.38 -7.46
C GLN A 362 -5.79 14.61 -8.29
N ALA A 363 -4.50 14.90 -8.11
CA ALA A 363 -3.41 14.16 -8.77
C ALA A 363 -3.40 12.68 -8.39
N TYR A 364 -3.59 12.37 -7.11
CA TYR A 364 -3.68 11.00 -6.63
C TYR A 364 -4.84 10.25 -7.29
N VAL A 365 -6.04 10.83 -7.29
CA VAL A 365 -7.21 10.21 -7.92
C VAL A 365 -6.99 10.00 -9.41
N PHE A 366 -6.47 11.01 -10.12
CA PHE A 366 -6.18 10.91 -11.55
C PHE A 366 -5.17 9.79 -11.84
N LEU A 367 -4.00 9.80 -11.20
CA LEU A 367 -2.95 8.82 -11.42
C LEU A 367 -3.39 7.40 -11.07
N ARG A 368 -4.19 7.22 -10.01
CA ARG A 368 -4.77 5.91 -9.64
C ARG A 368 -5.76 5.40 -10.68
N ARG A 369 -6.61 6.27 -11.24
CA ARG A 369 -7.52 5.89 -12.33
C ARG A 369 -6.73 5.49 -13.58
N VAL A 370 -5.67 6.21 -13.92
CA VAL A 370 -4.76 5.85 -15.01
C VAL A 370 -4.14 4.48 -14.75
N GLU A 371 -3.58 4.26 -13.56
CA GLU A 371 -3.00 2.99 -13.14
C GLU A 371 -3.98 1.82 -13.31
N HIS A 372 -5.25 2.00 -12.95
CA HIS A 372 -6.28 0.97 -13.13
C HIS A 372 -6.53 0.64 -14.61
N ARG A 373 -6.61 1.64 -15.51
CA ARG A 373 -6.82 1.38 -16.95
C ARG A 373 -5.67 0.58 -17.54
N ILE A 374 -4.43 0.93 -17.19
CA ILE A 374 -3.25 0.18 -17.64
C ILE A 374 -3.38 -1.30 -17.21
N GLN A 375 -3.80 -1.55 -15.97
CA GLN A 375 -3.92 -2.90 -15.41
C GLN A 375 -5.10 -3.69 -16.01
N TYR A 376 -6.22 -3.03 -16.31
CA TYR A 376 -7.41 -3.68 -16.87
C TYR A 376 -7.19 -4.28 -18.25
N LEU A 377 -6.23 -3.80 -19.03
CA LEU A 377 -5.96 -4.30 -20.37
C LEU A 377 -5.74 -5.83 -20.37
N ASP A 378 -4.88 -6.30 -19.46
CA ASP A 378 -4.41 -7.70 -19.47
C ASP A 378 -4.29 -8.34 -18.08
N ASP A 379 -4.74 -7.68 -17.02
CA ASP A 379 -4.56 -8.10 -15.62
C ASP A 379 -3.09 -8.15 -15.18
N GLN A 380 -2.30 -7.22 -15.70
CA GLN A 380 -0.86 -7.15 -15.45
C GLN A 380 -0.53 -6.17 -14.34
N GLN A 381 0.46 -6.51 -13.51
CA GLN A 381 1.03 -5.63 -12.50
C GLN A 381 2.03 -4.68 -13.17
N THR A 382 1.50 -3.75 -13.95
CA THR A 382 2.27 -2.72 -14.64
C THR A 382 1.82 -1.34 -14.19
N HIS A 383 2.77 -0.40 -14.23
CA HIS A 383 2.55 1.02 -13.97
C HIS A 383 2.95 1.86 -15.19
N ALA A 384 3.48 1.24 -16.24
CA ALA A 384 3.89 1.92 -17.47
C ALA A 384 2.71 2.06 -18.43
N LEU A 385 2.52 3.25 -19.01
CA LEU A 385 1.51 3.46 -20.04
C LEU A 385 1.74 2.55 -21.25
N PRO A 386 0.66 2.09 -21.91
CA PRO A 386 0.77 1.24 -23.09
C PRO A 386 1.44 1.99 -24.25
N SER A 387 2.29 1.28 -25.01
CA SER A 387 2.89 1.79 -26.24
C SER A 387 1.95 1.65 -27.45
N ASP A 388 0.95 0.76 -27.38
CA ASP A 388 -0.03 0.58 -28.45
C ASP A 388 -0.96 1.81 -28.54
N PRO A 389 -1.07 2.44 -29.72
CA PRO A 389 -1.91 3.63 -29.89
C PRO A 389 -3.40 3.39 -29.60
N GLY A 390 -3.92 2.19 -29.88
CA GLY A 390 -5.32 1.83 -29.62
C GLY A 390 -5.61 1.71 -28.13
N ASP A 391 -4.73 1.04 -27.39
CA ASP A 391 -4.81 0.95 -25.93
C ASP A 391 -4.68 2.32 -25.25
N LEU A 392 -3.82 3.20 -25.77
CA LEU A 392 -3.67 4.56 -25.24
C LEU A 392 -4.90 5.43 -25.54
N ALA A 393 -5.48 5.30 -26.73
CA ALA A 393 -6.73 5.98 -27.10
C ALA A 393 -7.90 5.50 -26.23
N TRP A 394 -8.02 4.19 -26.00
CA TRP A 394 -9.01 3.61 -25.10
C TRP A 394 -8.85 4.11 -23.66
N LEU A 395 -7.61 4.16 -23.15
CA LEU A 395 -7.33 4.69 -21.82
C LEU A 395 -7.76 6.16 -21.70
N ALA A 396 -7.42 7.00 -22.68
CA ALA A 396 -7.83 8.41 -22.70
C ALA A 396 -9.36 8.54 -22.72
N HIS A 397 -10.02 7.79 -23.61
CA HIS A 397 -11.49 7.80 -23.76
C HIS A 397 -12.21 7.38 -22.47
N THR A 398 -11.83 6.24 -21.86
CA THR A 398 -12.45 5.73 -20.62
C THR A 398 -12.13 6.55 -19.36
N LEU A 399 -11.14 7.44 -19.43
CA LEU A 399 -10.91 8.47 -18.41
C LEU A 399 -11.78 9.72 -18.60
N GLY A 400 -12.48 9.83 -19.74
CA GLY A 400 -13.29 10.98 -20.12
C GLY A 400 -12.47 12.09 -20.78
N MET A 401 -11.30 11.78 -21.35
CA MET A 401 -10.48 12.75 -22.07
C MET A 401 -10.94 12.88 -23.52
N ALA A 402 -10.90 14.09 -24.05
CA ALA A 402 -11.33 14.36 -25.43
C ALA A 402 -10.38 13.78 -26.50
N SER A 403 -9.11 13.59 -26.15
CA SER A 403 -8.08 13.03 -27.03
C SER A 403 -6.90 12.49 -26.23
N VAL A 404 -6.01 11.76 -26.90
CA VAL A 404 -4.72 11.31 -26.34
C VAL A 404 -3.84 12.51 -25.96
N ASP A 405 -3.85 13.59 -26.74
CA ASP A 405 -3.09 14.81 -26.42
C ASP A 405 -3.63 15.53 -25.17
N ALA A 406 -4.96 15.57 -25.01
CA ALA A 406 -5.58 16.09 -23.80
C ALA A 406 -5.18 15.26 -22.58
N PHE A 407 -5.14 13.93 -22.72
CA PHE A 407 -4.66 13.02 -21.67
C PHE A 407 -3.20 13.31 -21.28
N TRP A 408 -2.30 13.43 -22.25
CA TRP A 408 -0.89 13.73 -21.97
C TRP A 408 -0.69 15.08 -21.28
N THR A 409 -1.45 16.10 -21.71
CA THR A 409 -1.43 17.43 -21.10
C THR A 409 -1.85 17.37 -19.63
N GLU A 410 -2.94 16.67 -19.34
CA GLU A 410 -3.47 16.53 -17.99
C GLU A 410 -2.55 15.70 -17.09
N LEU A 411 -1.98 14.62 -17.63
CA LEU A 411 -0.98 13.82 -16.92
C LEU A 411 0.27 14.64 -16.58
N ALA A 412 0.80 15.40 -17.53
CA ALA A 412 1.96 16.26 -17.31
C ALA A 412 1.67 17.33 -16.23
N ARG A 413 0.50 17.95 -16.28
CA ARG A 413 0.05 18.93 -15.28
C ARG A 413 0.04 18.35 -13.86
N HIS A 414 -0.52 17.15 -13.69
CA HIS A 414 -0.54 16.49 -12.39
C HIS A 414 0.87 16.08 -11.92
N ARG A 415 1.67 15.48 -12.79
CA ARG A 415 3.03 15.03 -12.43
C ARG A 415 3.94 16.20 -12.07
N GLU A 416 3.87 17.30 -12.81
CA GLU A 416 4.70 18.48 -12.51
C GLU A 416 4.33 19.09 -11.16
N LEU A 417 3.03 19.19 -10.85
CA LEU A 417 2.57 19.65 -9.54
C LEU A 417 3.09 18.76 -8.41
N VAL A 418 2.94 17.44 -8.53
CA VAL A 418 3.40 16.48 -7.51
C VAL A 418 4.90 16.60 -7.31
N ALA A 419 5.67 16.68 -8.39
CA ALA A 419 7.11 16.75 -8.32
C ALA A 419 7.60 18.04 -7.66
N GLN A 420 6.97 19.18 -7.95
CA GLN A 420 7.28 20.46 -7.28
C GLN A 420 7.04 20.39 -5.77
N GLU A 421 5.91 19.82 -5.34
CA GLU A 421 5.63 19.68 -3.90
C GLU A 421 6.57 18.67 -3.23
N PHE A 422 6.88 17.57 -3.91
CA PHE A 422 7.86 16.59 -3.45
C PHE A 422 9.24 17.23 -3.29
N ASP A 423 9.63 18.13 -4.19
CA ASP A 423 10.93 18.79 -4.15
C ASP A 423 11.06 19.81 -3.01
N ARG A 424 9.95 20.46 -2.61
CA ARG A 424 9.91 21.41 -1.49
C ARG A 424 9.95 20.73 -0.11
N LEU A 425 9.44 19.50 0.01
CA LEU A 425 9.12 18.82 1.27
C LEU A 425 10.23 18.78 2.33
N LEU A 426 11.50 18.64 1.93
CA LEU A 426 12.65 18.61 2.83
C LEU A 426 13.71 19.68 2.51
N GLY A 427 13.34 20.68 1.70
CA GLY A 427 14.19 21.81 1.34
C GLY A 427 15.39 21.40 0.48
N GLN A 428 15.33 21.67 -0.82
CA GLN A 428 16.51 22.24 -1.46
C GLN A 428 16.40 23.74 -1.25
N SER A 429 17.05 24.26 -0.20
CA SER A 429 17.54 25.62 -0.32
C SER A 429 18.63 25.58 -1.39
N GLU A 430 18.25 25.71 -2.66
CA GLU A 430 19.18 26.34 -3.58
C GLU A 430 19.55 27.67 -2.96
N SER A 431 20.85 27.88 -2.76
CA SER A 431 21.45 29.06 -2.18
C SER A 431 20.95 30.34 -2.90
N SER A 432 19.88 30.94 -2.39
CA SER A 432 19.53 32.32 -2.70
C SER A 432 20.37 33.21 -1.80
N ASN A 433 21.55 33.62 -2.30
CA ASN A 433 22.26 34.77 -1.76
C ASN A 433 21.38 36.01 -1.94
N GLY A 434 20.78 36.50 -0.84
CA GLY A 434 20.03 37.75 -0.79
C GLY A 434 19.69 38.13 0.66
N PRO A 435 19.91 39.38 1.10
CA PRO A 435 20.01 39.69 2.53
C PRO A 435 18.67 40.06 3.16
N GLY A 436 18.43 39.53 4.37
CA GLY A 436 17.67 40.20 5.44
C GLY A 436 16.23 39.74 5.68
N GLY A 437 15.95 39.30 6.92
CA GLY A 437 14.60 39.28 7.49
C GLY A 437 14.27 38.10 8.43
N ALA A 438 14.56 38.26 9.71
CA ALA A 438 14.51 37.27 10.81
C ALA A 438 13.17 36.56 11.10
N SER A 439 13.22 35.28 11.50
CA SER A 439 13.08 34.85 12.91
C SER A 439 12.83 33.35 13.02
N ALA A 440 13.91 32.59 13.13
CA ALA A 440 13.97 31.34 13.87
C ALA A 440 15.38 31.29 14.44
N THR A 441 15.51 31.08 15.75
CA THR A 441 16.80 30.99 16.46
C THR A 441 17.76 30.10 15.68
N ALA A 442 18.81 30.71 15.12
CA ALA A 442 19.84 30.03 14.37
C ALA A 442 20.49 28.94 15.24
N PRO A 443 20.78 27.75 14.68
CA PRO A 443 21.74 26.86 15.31
C PRO A 443 23.08 27.61 15.38
N VAL A 444 23.80 27.46 16.48
CA VAL A 444 25.18 27.96 16.57
C VAL A 444 25.99 27.23 15.49
N ASP A 445 26.44 27.96 14.47
CA ASP A 445 27.08 27.44 13.24
C ASP A 445 28.27 26.48 13.48
N GLY A 446 28.79 26.43 14.70
CA GLY A 446 29.87 25.52 15.10
C GLY A 446 29.45 24.12 15.58
N LEU A 447 28.18 23.90 15.94
CA LEU A 447 27.73 22.58 16.45
C LEU A 447 27.60 21.55 15.32
N ALA A 448 27.29 22.01 14.10
CA ALA A 448 27.20 21.16 12.91
C ALA A 448 28.57 20.68 12.41
N ALA A 449 29.67 21.32 12.84
CA ALA A 449 31.04 20.95 12.51
C ALA A 449 31.70 20.03 13.55
N ALA A 450 31.07 19.83 14.72
CA ALA A 450 31.59 18.96 15.77
C ALA A 450 31.24 17.49 15.48
N CYS A 451 32.18 16.75 14.92
CA CYS A 451 32.03 15.32 14.59
C CYS A 451 32.30 14.38 15.78
N ASP A 452 32.65 14.91 16.95
CA ASP A 452 32.97 14.14 18.16
C ASP A 452 32.59 14.87 19.46
N LEU A 453 32.63 14.14 20.57
CA LEU A 453 32.30 14.64 21.91
C LEU A 453 33.19 15.83 22.33
N GLU A 454 34.44 15.87 21.88
CA GLU A 454 35.40 16.95 22.18
C GLU A 454 35.01 18.25 21.47
N GLY A 455 34.57 18.17 20.21
CA GLY A 455 34.09 19.30 19.43
C GLY A 455 32.83 19.95 19.99
N VAL A 456 32.03 19.24 20.77
CA VAL A 456 30.80 19.76 21.39
C VAL A 456 31.07 20.49 22.72
N LEU A 457 32.17 20.18 23.43
CA LEU A 457 32.50 20.76 24.74
C LEU A 457 32.48 22.30 24.81
N PRO A 458 32.97 23.05 23.80
CA PRO A 458 32.97 24.52 23.82
C PRO A 458 31.55 25.11 23.89
N TYR A 459 30.55 24.38 23.40
CA TYR A 459 29.15 24.85 23.29
C TYR A 459 28.29 24.45 24.50
N LEU A 460 28.82 23.64 25.42
CA LEU A 460 28.12 23.21 26.63
C LEU A 460 28.35 24.21 27.78
N GLY A 461 27.33 24.39 28.62
CA GLY A 461 27.48 25.11 29.89
C GLY A 461 28.43 24.38 30.84
N GLU A 462 29.06 25.10 31.77
CA GLU A 462 30.17 24.64 32.62
C GLU A 462 29.90 23.28 33.31
N ALA A 463 28.77 23.15 33.99
CA ALA A 463 28.40 21.91 34.69
C ALA A 463 28.18 20.71 33.76
N LEU A 464 27.73 20.93 32.52
CA LEU A 464 27.49 19.87 31.54
C LEU A 464 28.78 19.52 30.81
N ARG A 465 29.63 20.52 30.52
CA ARG A 465 30.96 20.36 29.94
C ARG A 465 31.85 19.46 30.80
N GLU A 466 31.90 19.69 32.11
CA GLU A 466 32.69 18.84 33.02
C GLU A 466 32.23 17.38 33.04
N ARG A 467 30.93 17.14 32.86
CA ARG A 467 30.36 15.78 32.85
C ARG A 467 30.65 15.07 31.54
N VAL A 468 30.45 15.75 30.42
CA VAL A 468 30.66 15.20 29.07
C VAL A 468 32.15 15.00 28.78
N ALA A 469 33.04 15.87 29.27
CA ALA A 469 34.48 15.72 29.14
C ALA A 469 35.04 14.44 29.80
N ARG A 470 34.32 13.85 30.77
CA ARG A 470 34.71 12.59 31.44
C ARG A 470 34.19 11.34 30.73
N TRP A 471 33.34 11.47 29.71
CA TRP A 471 32.72 10.34 29.03
C TRP A 471 33.70 9.49 28.21
N PRO A 472 34.69 10.05 27.47
CA PRO A 472 35.66 9.25 26.72
C PRO A 472 36.45 8.25 27.59
N ASP A 473 36.67 8.59 28.87
CA ASP A 473 37.37 7.76 29.85
C ASP A 473 36.45 6.91 30.72
N HIS A 474 35.13 7.05 30.56
CA HIS A 474 34.18 6.31 31.37
C HIS A 474 34.16 4.82 30.96
N PRO A 475 34.29 3.86 31.90
CA PRO A 475 34.38 2.43 31.59
C PRO A 475 33.22 1.90 30.73
N ARG A 476 32.00 2.44 30.94
CA ARG A 476 30.81 2.06 30.16
C ARG A 476 30.83 2.57 28.72
N VAL A 477 31.48 3.70 28.44
CA VAL A 477 31.58 4.26 27.08
C VAL A 477 32.69 3.55 26.31
N ARG A 478 33.82 3.23 26.97
CA ARG A 478 34.88 2.40 26.39
C ARG A 478 34.44 0.97 26.06
N ALA A 479 33.47 0.44 26.80
CA ALA A 479 32.87 -0.87 26.53
C ALA A 479 31.91 -0.89 25.33
N LEU A 480 31.54 0.28 24.77
CA LEU A 480 30.69 0.35 23.57
C LEU A 480 31.51 -0.03 22.32
N ARG A 481 30.87 -0.79 21.43
CA ARG A 481 31.36 -1.02 20.06
C ARG A 481 31.40 0.30 19.28
N ASP A 482 32.16 0.35 18.19
CA ASP A 482 32.39 1.59 17.44
C ASP A 482 31.08 2.23 16.95
N ASP A 483 30.12 1.43 16.46
CA ASP A 483 28.76 1.90 16.11
C ASP A 483 28.00 2.50 17.31
N GLY A 484 28.22 1.96 18.51
CA GLY A 484 27.63 2.45 19.75
C GLY A 484 28.26 3.74 20.25
N ARG A 485 29.56 3.95 19.97
CA ARG A 485 30.25 5.22 20.23
C ARG A 485 29.90 6.29 19.19
N GLN A 486 29.66 5.91 17.94
CA GLN A 486 29.25 6.84 16.88
C GLN A 486 27.82 7.35 17.03
N ARG A 487 26.95 6.61 17.74
CA ARG A 487 25.58 7.02 18.09
C ARG A 487 25.49 7.95 19.30
N LEU A 488 26.56 8.02 20.10
CA LEU A 488 26.63 8.70 21.39
C LEU A 488 27.30 10.07 21.19
#